data_AF-G5HBD3-F1
#
_entry.id   AF-G5HBD3-F1
#
_cell.length_a   1.000
_cell.length_b   1.000
_cell.length_c   1.000
_cell.angle_alpha   90.00
_cell.angle_beta   90.00
_cell.angle_gamma   90.00
#
_symmetry.space_group_name_H-M   'P 1'
#
loop_
_entity.id
_entity.type
_entity.pdbx_description
1 polymer ?
#
loop_
_entity_poly.entity_id
_entity_poly.type
_entity_poly.pdbx_seq_one_letter_code
_entity_poly.pdbx_strand_id
1 'polypeptide(L)'
;MDYNFWKDRYKDSWNKAAKKEKMVIELIESRTGQKVELCGLGAGSNDYLSGSASDYNFTKGDADLHIEDSDFFIEVTGPNIKVNPSDALWIRPDKIQNALKKMEKGIGKGHFIIHVIERKDNSQTMLRVIPISPELMNFPTIHPSIRGTRETYKEIPATYDGIISIEDFVAMVLNRYNKKLYSSSAFT
;
A
#
# COMPACT_ATOMS: atom_id res chain seq x y z
N MET A 1 -5.27 8.91 24.92
CA MET A 1 -5.37 9.22 23.48
C MET A 1 -6.62 8.55 22.98
N ASP A 2 -7.48 9.25 22.24
CA ASP A 2 -8.66 8.61 21.65
C ASP A 2 -8.20 7.74 20.47
N TYR A 3 -8.16 6.42 20.67
CA TYR A 3 -7.73 5.44 19.67
C TYR A 3 -8.69 5.35 18.47
N ASN A 4 -9.91 5.85 18.63
CA ASN A 4 -10.95 5.84 17.61
C ASN A 4 -11.00 7.15 16.81
N PHE A 5 -10.29 8.19 17.23
CA PHE A 5 -10.28 9.53 16.61
C PHE A 5 -10.15 9.51 15.07
N TRP A 6 -9.24 8.69 14.54
CA TRP A 6 -9.05 8.56 13.09
C TRP A 6 -10.10 7.67 12.44
N LYS A 7 -10.56 6.63 13.15
CA LYS A 7 -11.60 5.71 12.66
C LYS A 7 -12.91 6.45 12.45
N ASP A 8 -13.31 7.27 13.41
CA ASP A 8 -14.54 8.07 13.33
C ASP A 8 -14.57 9.05 12.16
N ARG A 9 -13.42 9.62 11.79
CA ARG A 9 -13.30 10.57 10.66
C ARG A 9 -13.21 9.91 9.30
N TYR A 10 -12.81 8.64 9.25
CA TYR A 10 -12.56 7.91 8.01
C TYR A 10 -13.63 6.86 7.68
N LYS A 11 -14.55 6.54 8.61
CA LYS A 11 -15.59 5.51 8.46
C LYS A 11 -16.40 5.60 7.16
N ASP A 12 -16.78 6.81 6.75
CA ASP A 12 -17.58 7.04 5.53
C ASP A 12 -16.79 6.76 4.23
N SER A 13 -15.47 6.53 4.35
CA SER A 13 -14.57 6.31 3.24
C SER A 13 -13.99 4.90 3.16
N TRP A 14 -14.27 4.03 4.14
CA TRP A 14 -13.79 2.64 4.15
C TRP A 14 -14.28 1.84 2.95
N ASN A 15 -15.55 2.04 2.54
CA ASN A 15 -16.10 1.41 1.34
C ASN A 15 -15.28 1.70 0.08
N LYS A 16 -14.68 2.90 -0.02
CA LYS A 16 -13.81 3.25 -1.15
C LYS A 16 -12.42 2.68 -1.01
N ALA A 17 -11.89 2.59 0.21
CA ALA A 17 -10.60 1.96 0.50
C ALA A 17 -10.64 0.45 0.18
N ALA A 18 -11.64 -0.27 0.70
CA ALA A 18 -11.83 -1.69 0.45
C ALA A 18 -12.02 -2.00 -1.05
N LYS A 19 -12.69 -1.12 -1.80
CA LYS A 19 -12.79 -1.25 -3.27
C LYS A 19 -11.45 -1.13 -3.98
N LYS A 20 -10.54 -0.27 -3.50
CA LYS A 20 -9.19 -0.14 -4.08
C LYS A 20 -8.37 -1.39 -3.81
N GLU A 21 -8.40 -1.90 -2.58
CA GLU A 21 -7.70 -3.14 -2.20
C GLU A 21 -8.20 -4.32 -3.03
N LYS A 22 -9.52 -4.49 -3.15
CA LYS A 22 -10.12 -5.55 -3.97
C LYS A 22 -9.71 -5.44 -5.45
N MET A 23 -9.71 -4.23 -6.01
CA MET A 23 -9.27 -4.02 -7.40
C MET A 23 -7.80 -4.37 -7.60
N VAL A 24 -6.93 -4.04 -6.63
CA VAL A 24 -5.51 -4.39 -6.68
C VAL A 24 -5.30 -5.90 -6.56
N ILE A 25 -6.04 -6.57 -5.67
CA ILE A 25 -6.05 -8.03 -5.55
C ILE A 25 -6.42 -8.67 -6.89
N GLU A 26 -7.60 -8.34 -7.43
CA GLU A 26 -8.09 -8.91 -8.70
C GLU A 26 -7.10 -8.68 -9.85
N LEU A 27 -6.47 -7.50 -9.91
CA LEU A 27 -5.46 -7.20 -10.93
C LEU A 27 -4.22 -8.09 -10.78
N ILE A 28 -3.69 -8.24 -9.58
CA ILE A 28 -2.48 -9.05 -9.34
C ILE A 28 -2.78 -10.52 -9.59
N GLU A 29 -3.88 -11.05 -9.01
CA GLU A 29 -4.26 -12.45 -9.14
C GLU A 29 -4.52 -12.83 -10.61
N SER A 30 -5.27 -12.01 -11.34
CA SER A 30 -5.57 -12.27 -12.76
C SER A 30 -4.35 -12.25 -13.67
N ARG A 31 -3.32 -11.48 -13.33
CA ARG A 31 -2.10 -11.34 -14.15
C ARG A 31 -0.97 -12.27 -13.75
N THR A 32 -0.95 -12.73 -12.51
CA THR A 32 0.16 -13.53 -11.97
C THR A 32 -0.24 -14.96 -11.61
N GLY A 33 -1.53 -15.23 -11.41
CA GLY A 33 -2.04 -16.49 -10.87
C GLY A 33 -1.70 -16.71 -9.39
N GLN A 34 -1.00 -15.78 -8.73
CA GLN A 34 -0.66 -15.89 -7.31
C GLN A 34 -1.79 -15.35 -6.46
N LYS A 35 -2.07 -16.04 -5.35
CA LYS A 35 -3.03 -15.62 -4.34
C LYS A 35 -2.53 -14.37 -3.61
N VAL A 36 -3.42 -13.40 -3.40
CA VAL A 36 -3.14 -12.20 -2.59
C VAL A 36 -4.03 -12.21 -1.35
N GLU A 37 -3.42 -12.12 -0.18
CA GLU A 37 -4.11 -12.15 1.10
C GLU A 37 -4.24 -10.75 1.70
N LEU A 38 -5.36 -10.49 2.38
CA LEU A 38 -5.55 -9.33 3.23
C LEU A 38 -4.81 -9.57 4.56
N CYS A 39 -3.83 -8.75 4.89
CA CYS A 39 -2.98 -8.92 6.08
C CYS A 39 -2.94 -7.70 7.01
N GLY A 40 -3.61 -6.59 6.66
CA GLY A 40 -3.67 -5.38 7.49
C GLY A 40 -4.92 -5.33 8.37
N LEU A 41 -4.83 -4.62 9.51
CA LEU A 41 -5.99 -4.39 10.37
C LEU A 41 -7.03 -3.52 9.62
N GLY A 42 -8.20 -4.11 9.36
CA GLY A 42 -9.29 -3.47 8.61
C GLY A 42 -9.14 -3.53 7.10
N ALA A 43 -8.10 -4.20 6.58
CA ALA A 43 -7.96 -4.44 5.15
C ALA A 43 -9.14 -5.27 4.63
N GLY A 44 -9.74 -4.83 3.53
CA GLY A 44 -10.89 -5.43 2.85
C GLY A 44 -12.21 -5.30 3.61
N SER A 45 -12.24 -4.60 4.74
CA SER A 45 -13.41 -4.49 5.60
C SER A 45 -13.89 -3.04 5.75
N ASN A 46 -15.17 -2.91 6.09
CA ASN A 46 -15.80 -1.64 6.50
C ASN A 46 -16.22 -1.67 7.97
N ASP A 47 -15.75 -2.67 8.71
CA ASP A 47 -16.15 -2.88 10.09
C ASP A 47 -15.49 -1.86 11.00
N TYR A 48 -16.28 -1.34 11.93
CA TYR A 48 -15.76 -0.49 12.98
C TYR A 48 -15.11 -1.35 14.07
N LEU A 49 -13.79 -1.44 14.04
CA LEU A 49 -13.00 -2.09 15.09
C LEU A 49 -12.56 -1.03 16.09
N SER A 50 -13.01 -1.07 17.34
CA SER A 50 -12.62 -0.10 18.37
C SER A 50 -11.27 -0.43 19.02
N GLY A 51 -10.50 0.56 19.48
CA GLY A 51 -9.23 0.30 20.19
C GLY A 51 -8.00 0.47 19.30
N SER A 52 -6.83 0.05 19.80
CA SER A 52 -5.53 0.18 19.14
C SER A 52 -5.23 -0.99 18.18
N ALA A 53 -4.21 -0.86 17.32
CA ALA A 53 -3.83 -1.96 16.43
C ALA A 53 -3.30 -3.19 17.20
N SER A 54 -2.59 -2.93 18.31
CA SER A 54 -2.03 -3.96 19.17
C SER A 54 -3.10 -4.82 19.84
N ASP A 55 -4.30 -4.28 20.08
CA ASP A 55 -5.42 -5.03 20.67
C ASP A 55 -5.90 -6.18 19.75
N TYR A 56 -5.50 -6.13 18.48
CA TYR A 56 -5.81 -7.12 17.46
C TYR A 56 -4.56 -7.86 16.94
N ASN A 57 -3.41 -7.75 17.63
CA ASN A 57 -2.11 -8.28 17.20
C ASN A 57 -1.53 -7.66 15.91
N PHE A 58 -1.93 -6.42 15.58
CA PHE A 58 -1.38 -5.66 14.46
C PHE A 58 -0.50 -4.50 14.92
N THR A 59 0.36 -4.03 14.02
CA THR A 59 1.16 -2.83 14.21
C THR A 59 0.57 -1.69 13.39
N LYS A 60 0.60 -0.47 13.94
CA LYS A 60 0.18 0.73 13.19
C LYS A 60 1.02 0.85 11.92
N GLY A 61 0.33 0.94 10.80
CA GLY A 61 0.96 1.05 9.49
C GLY A 61 1.42 -0.27 8.89
N ASP A 62 0.88 -1.39 9.36
CA ASP A 62 0.93 -2.64 8.60
C ASP A 62 0.36 -2.44 7.19
N ALA A 63 0.95 -3.19 6.27
CA ALA A 63 0.53 -3.28 4.88
C ALA A 63 -0.86 -3.94 4.81
N ASP A 64 -1.60 -3.59 3.77
CA ASP A 64 -2.96 -4.09 3.58
C ASP A 64 -2.96 -5.49 2.97
N LEU A 65 -2.02 -5.77 2.06
CA LEU A 65 -1.94 -7.03 1.30
C LEU A 65 -0.59 -7.74 1.46
N HIS A 66 -0.61 -9.07 1.31
CA HIS A 66 0.57 -9.94 1.20
C HIS A 66 0.40 -10.92 0.04
N ILE A 67 1.42 -11.06 -0.79
CA ILE A 67 1.51 -12.10 -1.82
C ILE A 67 2.43 -13.19 -1.26
N GLU A 68 1.85 -14.30 -0.80
CA GLU A 68 2.57 -15.34 -0.04
C GLU A 68 3.78 -15.89 -0.81
N ASP A 69 3.60 -16.18 -2.09
CA ASP A 69 4.61 -16.87 -2.89
C ASP A 69 5.84 -16.04 -3.22
N SER A 70 5.63 -14.78 -3.61
CA SER A 70 6.71 -13.82 -3.85
C SER A 70 7.22 -13.18 -2.55
N ASP A 71 6.48 -13.36 -1.46
CA ASP A 71 6.67 -12.77 -0.13
C ASP A 71 6.75 -11.24 -0.19
N PHE A 72 5.79 -10.63 -0.89
CA PHE A 72 5.69 -9.19 -1.08
C PHE A 72 4.55 -8.60 -0.25
N PHE A 73 4.83 -7.52 0.48
CA PHE A 73 3.85 -6.76 1.25
C PHE A 73 3.48 -5.48 0.50
N ILE A 74 2.20 -5.13 0.50
CA ILE A 74 1.66 -4.01 -0.27
C ILE A 74 0.75 -3.13 0.59
N GLU A 75 1.08 -1.86 0.69
CA GLU A 75 0.18 -0.81 1.16
C GLU A 75 -0.63 -0.27 -0.02
N VAL A 76 -1.96 -0.37 0.04
CA VAL A 76 -2.86 0.20 -0.97
C VAL A 76 -3.39 1.52 -0.44
N THR A 77 -3.03 2.62 -1.11
CA THR A 77 -3.38 3.95 -0.63
C THR A 77 -3.76 4.91 -1.76
N GLY A 78 -4.19 6.11 -1.40
CA GLY A 78 -4.49 7.18 -2.35
C GLY A 78 -5.80 7.92 -2.06
N PRO A 79 -5.97 9.12 -2.64
CA PRO A 79 -7.10 10.01 -2.36
C PRO A 79 -8.43 9.42 -2.82
N ASN A 80 -9.52 9.80 -2.14
CA ASN A 80 -10.90 9.44 -2.51
C ASN A 80 -11.61 10.52 -3.34
N ILE A 81 -10.80 11.41 -3.93
CA ILE A 81 -11.18 12.48 -4.83
C ILE A 81 -10.41 12.32 -6.15
N LYS A 82 -10.90 12.96 -7.20
CA LYS A 82 -10.18 13.06 -8.47
C LYS A 82 -8.98 13.99 -8.34
N VAL A 83 -7.83 13.57 -8.85
CA VAL A 83 -6.58 14.34 -8.82
C VAL A 83 -5.95 14.40 -10.21
N ASN A 84 -5.09 15.38 -10.46
CA ASN A 84 -4.34 15.45 -11.72
C ASN A 84 -3.22 14.41 -11.70
N PRO A 85 -2.87 13.81 -12.85
CA PRO A 85 -1.69 12.95 -12.95
C PRO A 85 -0.37 13.63 -12.56
N SER A 86 -0.28 14.96 -12.61
CA SER A 86 0.91 15.70 -12.18
C SER A 86 0.96 15.97 -10.67
N ASP A 87 -0.13 15.74 -9.94
CA ASP A 87 -0.19 16.03 -8.51
C ASP A 87 0.71 15.06 -7.73
N ALA A 88 1.40 15.59 -6.72
CA ALA A 88 2.26 14.83 -5.82
C ALA A 88 1.46 13.74 -5.07
N LEU A 89 2.15 12.66 -4.74
CA LEU A 89 1.61 11.58 -3.92
C LEU A 89 1.83 11.93 -2.46
N TRP A 90 0.80 11.76 -1.64
CA TRP A 90 0.88 12.01 -0.21
C TRP A 90 0.80 10.69 0.54
N ILE A 91 1.92 10.26 1.10
CA ILE A 91 2.03 8.99 1.81
C ILE A 91 2.26 9.26 3.30
N ARG A 92 1.47 8.60 4.16
CA ARG A 92 1.64 8.75 5.60
C ARG A 92 2.99 8.14 6.04
N PRO A 93 3.84 8.86 6.82
CA PRO A 93 5.17 8.37 7.16
C PRO A 93 5.17 7.06 7.95
N ASP A 94 4.13 6.79 8.76
CA ASP A 94 4.06 5.56 9.54
C ASP A 94 3.98 4.30 8.69
N LYS A 95 3.43 4.38 7.47
CA LYS A 95 3.41 3.27 6.51
C LYS A 95 4.82 2.93 6.02
N ILE A 96 5.59 3.95 5.62
CA ILE A 96 6.98 3.81 5.18
C ILE A 96 7.83 3.27 6.33
N GLN A 97 7.74 3.88 7.52
CA GLN A 97 8.54 3.51 8.68
C GLN A 97 8.30 2.07 9.14
N ASN A 98 7.04 1.60 9.14
CA ASN A 98 6.73 0.23 9.55
C ASN A 98 7.30 -0.80 8.55
N ALA A 99 7.15 -0.55 7.25
CA ALA A 99 7.74 -1.39 6.22
C ALA A 99 9.27 -1.46 6.33
N LEU A 100 9.96 -0.32 6.53
CA LEU A 100 11.41 -0.29 6.74
C LEU A 100 11.85 -1.13 7.95
N LYS A 101 11.14 -1.01 9.08
CA LYS A 101 11.41 -1.85 10.27
C LYS A 101 11.21 -3.34 10.01
N LYS A 102 10.26 -3.72 9.16
CA LYS A 102 10.05 -5.13 8.76
C LYS A 102 11.20 -5.60 7.87
N MET A 103 11.63 -4.78 6.92
CA MET A 103 12.77 -5.07 6.05
C MET A 103 14.07 -5.25 6.84
N GLU A 104 14.33 -4.39 7.84
CA GLU A 104 15.48 -4.52 8.76
C GLU A 104 15.48 -5.85 9.54
N LYS A 105 14.30 -6.38 9.84
CA LYS A 105 14.11 -7.69 10.51
C LYS A 105 14.10 -8.88 9.54
N GLY A 106 14.28 -8.64 8.24
CA GLY A 106 14.21 -9.69 7.21
C GLY A 106 12.80 -10.23 6.95
N ILE A 107 11.75 -9.48 7.32
CA ILE A 107 10.35 -9.85 7.07
C ILE A 107 9.94 -9.31 5.70
N GLY A 108 9.57 -10.20 4.79
CA GLY A 108 9.18 -9.86 3.42
C GLY A 108 10.37 -9.68 2.48
N LYS A 109 10.29 -10.26 1.29
CA LYS A 109 11.28 -10.11 0.21
C LYS A 109 11.11 -8.81 -0.58
N GLY A 110 10.00 -8.10 -0.39
CA GLY A 110 9.72 -6.81 -0.99
C GLY A 110 8.55 -6.11 -0.30
N HIS A 111 8.61 -4.78 -0.23
CA HIS A 111 7.56 -3.94 0.33
C HIS A 111 7.24 -2.83 -0.66
N PHE A 112 5.96 -2.61 -0.95
CA PHE A 112 5.52 -1.70 -2.00
C PHE A 112 4.34 -0.85 -1.53
N ILE A 113 4.22 0.34 -2.11
CA ILE A 113 3.00 1.15 -2.06
C ILE A 113 2.36 1.09 -3.45
N ILE A 114 1.08 0.77 -3.51
CA ILE A 114 0.26 0.97 -4.72
C ILE A 114 -0.66 2.16 -4.46
N HIS A 115 -0.30 3.30 -5.05
CA HIS A 115 -1.07 4.52 -4.96
C HIS A 115 -2.12 4.56 -6.08
N VAL A 116 -3.38 4.41 -5.68
CA VAL A 116 -4.56 4.34 -6.55
C VAL A 116 -5.22 5.71 -6.64
N ILE A 117 -5.27 6.28 -7.83
CA ILE A 117 -5.95 7.56 -8.10
C ILE A 117 -7.03 7.39 -9.17
N GLU A 118 -8.08 8.19 -9.07
CA GLU A 118 -8.99 8.47 -10.17
C GLU A 118 -8.55 9.81 -10.81
N ARG A 119 -8.31 9.81 -12.12
CA ARG A 119 -7.78 10.99 -12.80
C ARG A 119 -8.87 12.04 -13.03
N LYS A 120 -8.54 13.31 -12.81
CA LYS A 120 -9.46 14.43 -13.04
C LYS A 120 -9.79 14.67 -14.51
N ASP A 121 -8.85 14.37 -15.41
CA ASP A 121 -8.96 14.64 -16.85
C ASP A 121 -9.90 13.68 -17.59
N ASN A 122 -9.91 12.39 -17.24
CA ASN A 122 -10.68 11.38 -17.95
C ASN A 122 -11.42 10.37 -17.05
N SER A 123 -11.37 10.54 -15.73
CA SER A 123 -11.98 9.64 -14.74
C SER A 123 -11.47 8.20 -14.80
N GLN A 124 -10.35 7.93 -15.48
CA GLN A 124 -9.72 6.62 -15.46
C GLN A 124 -8.94 6.42 -14.17
N THR A 125 -8.91 5.18 -13.69
CA THR A 125 -8.02 4.77 -12.60
C THR A 125 -6.59 4.71 -13.10
N MET A 126 -5.65 5.29 -12.34
CA MET A 126 -4.22 5.16 -12.55
C MET A 126 -3.58 4.57 -11.30
N LEU A 127 -2.64 3.64 -11.52
CA LEU A 127 -1.83 3.02 -10.49
C LEU A 127 -0.40 3.55 -10.58
N ARG A 128 0.15 3.97 -9.44
CA ARG A 128 1.58 4.25 -9.28
C ARG A 128 2.13 3.29 -8.26
N VAL A 129 3.10 2.49 -8.64
CA VAL A 129 3.73 1.52 -7.74
C VAL A 129 5.07 2.08 -7.28
N ILE A 130 5.35 2.00 -5.99
CA ILE A 130 6.56 2.56 -5.38
C ILE A 130 7.18 1.47 -4.51
N PRO A 131 8.37 0.94 -4.85
CA PRO A 131 9.15 0.12 -3.94
C PRO A 131 9.50 0.96 -2.69
N ILE A 132 9.26 0.41 -1.50
CA ILE A 132 9.60 1.09 -0.26
C ILE A 132 11.11 1.03 -0.05
N SER A 133 11.70 2.20 0.16
CA SER A 133 13.13 2.39 0.45
C SER A 133 13.33 3.51 1.47
N PRO A 134 14.50 3.58 2.15
CA PRO A 134 14.78 4.65 3.10
C PRO A 134 14.70 6.06 2.50
N GLU A 135 14.95 6.20 1.19
CA GLU A 135 14.95 7.50 0.51
C GLU A 135 13.57 8.17 0.53
N LEU A 136 12.50 7.38 0.62
CA LEU A 136 11.13 7.91 0.74
C LEU A 136 10.95 8.78 1.99
N MET A 137 11.77 8.57 3.02
CA MET A 137 11.76 9.38 4.23
C MET A 137 12.43 10.74 4.06
N ASN A 138 13.21 10.95 2.99
CA ASN A 138 13.91 12.19 2.71
C ASN A 138 13.03 13.23 2.00
N PHE A 139 11.87 12.82 1.47
CA PHE A 139 10.92 13.76 0.88
C PHE A 139 10.36 14.77 1.89
N PRO A 140 9.94 15.96 1.41
CA PRO A 140 9.35 16.99 2.25
C PRO A 140 8.19 16.45 3.09
N THR A 141 8.13 16.92 4.34
CA THR A 141 7.01 16.62 5.23
C THR A 141 6.02 17.76 5.16
N ILE A 142 4.79 17.46 4.82
CA ILE A 142 3.70 18.43 4.73
C ILE A 142 2.63 18.13 5.76
N HIS A 143 1.85 19.15 6.09
CA HIS A 143 0.80 19.05 7.10
C HIS A 143 -0.56 19.60 6.62
N PRO A 144 -1.17 18.97 5.61
CA PRO A 144 -2.45 19.42 5.09
C PRO A 144 -3.57 19.24 6.12
N SER A 145 -4.59 20.10 6.02
CA SER A 145 -5.84 19.94 6.74
C SER A 145 -6.81 19.09 5.93
N ILE A 146 -7.03 17.85 6.37
CA ILE A 146 -7.95 16.89 5.74
C ILE A 146 -9.07 16.61 6.74
N ARG A 147 -10.33 16.79 6.29
CA ARG A 147 -11.53 16.60 7.12
C ARG A 147 -11.43 17.33 8.49
N GLY A 148 -10.99 18.58 8.44
CA GLY A 148 -10.85 19.44 9.64
C GLY A 148 -9.68 19.06 10.55
N THR A 149 -8.77 18.19 10.13
CA THR A 149 -7.64 17.74 10.95
C THR A 149 -6.31 17.94 10.24
N ARG A 150 -5.31 18.43 10.98
CA ARG A 150 -3.94 18.54 10.48
C ARG A 150 -3.30 17.15 10.46
N GLU A 151 -3.02 16.63 9.28
CA GLU A 151 -2.39 15.33 9.06
C GLU A 151 -0.90 15.48 8.74
N THR A 152 -0.17 14.38 8.62
CA THR A 152 1.26 14.40 8.29
C THR A 152 1.54 13.44 7.16
N TYR A 153 2.18 13.94 6.10
CA TYR A 153 2.50 13.17 4.89
C TYR A 153 3.93 13.45 4.43
N LYS A 154 4.52 12.46 3.78
CA LYS A 154 5.62 12.65 2.82
C LYS A 154 5.03 13.03 1.48
N GLU A 155 5.51 14.13 0.91
CA GLU A 155 5.12 14.62 -0.40
C GLU A 155 6.11 14.12 -1.46
N ILE A 156 5.70 13.11 -2.21
CA ILE A 156 6.52 12.47 -3.25
C ILE A 156 6.10 13.04 -4.60
N PRO A 157 7.00 13.66 -5.38
CA PRO A 157 6.67 14.18 -6.70
C PRO A 157 6.12 13.10 -7.64
N ALA A 158 5.15 13.45 -8.49
CA ALA A 158 4.61 12.53 -9.49
C ALA A 158 5.66 12.05 -10.51
N THR A 159 6.75 12.79 -10.64
CA THR A 159 7.91 12.51 -11.50
C THR A 159 9.03 11.80 -10.76
N TYR A 160 8.80 11.29 -9.54
CA TYR A 160 9.82 10.56 -8.81
C TYR A 160 10.24 9.30 -9.59
N ASP A 161 11.53 9.18 -9.90
CA ASP A 161 12.09 8.09 -10.73
C ASP A 161 11.93 6.69 -10.12
N GLY A 162 11.68 6.59 -8.80
CA GLY A 162 11.38 5.32 -8.14
C GLY A 162 9.94 4.83 -8.33
N ILE A 163 9.08 5.58 -9.02
CA ILE A 163 7.74 5.11 -9.41
C ILE A 163 7.88 4.14 -10.59
N ILE A 164 7.43 2.90 -10.40
CA ILE A 164 7.40 1.87 -11.44
C ILE A 164 5.98 1.66 -11.97
N SER A 165 5.88 1.08 -13.17
CA SER A 165 4.59 0.70 -13.74
C SER A 165 4.01 -0.52 -13.03
N ILE A 166 2.68 -0.69 -13.13
CA ILE A 166 2.04 -1.91 -12.62
C ILE A 166 2.53 -3.16 -13.37
N GLU A 167 2.92 -3.02 -14.65
CA GLU A 167 3.43 -4.13 -15.45
C GLU A 167 4.82 -4.58 -14.97
N ASP A 168 5.70 -3.63 -14.63
CA ASP A 168 7.01 -3.95 -14.04
C ASP A 168 6.85 -4.65 -12.69
N PHE A 169 5.91 -4.18 -11.87
CA PHE A 169 5.59 -4.82 -10.59
C PHE A 169 5.07 -6.26 -10.78
N VAL A 170 4.14 -6.48 -11.71
CA VAL A 170 3.62 -7.81 -12.06
C VAL A 170 4.76 -8.73 -12.54
N ALA A 171 5.67 -8.21 -13.38
CA ALA A 171 6.83 -8.96 -13.83
C ALA A 171 7.76 -9.32 -12.66
N MET A 172 7.95 -8.44 -11.68
CA MET A 172 8.72 -8.75 -10.46
C MET A 172 8.08 -9.88 -9.65
N VAL A 173 6.76 -9.85 -9.47
CA VAL A 173 5.98 -10.87 -8.77
C VAL A 173 6.14 -12.24 -9.46
N LEU A 174 6.02 -12.28 -10.79
CA LEU A 174 6.22 -13.50 -11.60
C LEU A 174 7.66 -14.01 -11.54
N ASN A 175 8.66 -13.14 -11.68
CA ASN A 175 10.07 -13.53 -11.67
C ASN A 175 10.51 -14.13 -10.33
N ARG A 176 9.99 -13.61 -9.21
CA ARG A 176 10.26 -14.17 -7.88
C ARG A 176 9.58 -15.51 -7.67
N TYR A 177 8.34 -15.66 -8.15
CA TYR A 177 7.64 -16.94 -8.14
C TYR A 177 8.39 -18.01 -8.94
N ASN A 178 8.81 -17.69 -10.16
CA ASN A 178 9.54 -18.62 -11.01
C ASN A 178 10.88 -19.03 -10.38
N LYS A 179 11.63 -18.10 -9.76
CA LYS A 179 12.86 -18.46 -9.01
C LYS A 179 12.60 -19.47 -7.89
N LYS A 180 11.46 -19.40 -7.22
CA LYS A 180 11.05 -20.39 -6.20
C LYS A 180 10.84 -21.76 -6.84
N LEU A 181 10.08 -21.85 -7.94
CA LEU A 181 9.84 -23.10 -8.68
C LEU A 181 11.14 -23.78 -9.16
N TYR A 182 12.09 -23.01 -9.68
CA TYR A 182 13.40 -23.54 -10.12
C TYR A 182 14.37 -23.84 -8.97
N SER A 183 14.15 -23.32 -7.76
CA SER A 183 14.94 -23.67 -6.57
C SER A 183 14.48 -24.98 -5.91
N SER A 184 13.29 -25.48 -6.25
CA SER A 184 12.74 -26.76 -5.77
C SER A 184 13.10 -27.98 -6.63
N SER A 185 13.82 -27.80 -7.75
CA SER A 185 14.26 -28.91 -8.62
C SER A 185 15.73 -29.32 -8.44
N ALA A 186 16.35 -28.93 -7.33
CA ALA A 186 17.75 -29.23 -7.04
C ALA A 186 17.91 -29.99 -5.73
N PHE A 187 17.28 -31.16 -5.59
CA PHE A 187 17.75 -32.24 -4.72
C PHE A 187 17.30 -33.59 -5.29
N THR A 188 18.25 -34.25 -5.98
CA THR A 188 18.41 -35.71 -6.00
C THR A 188 18.77 -36.21 -4.60
#